data_AF-A0A098G5G9-F1
#
_entry.id   AF-A0A098G5G9-F1
#
_cell.length_a   1.000
_cell.length_b   1.000
_cell.length_c   1.000
_cell.angle_alpha   90.00
_cell.angle_beta   90.00
_cell.angle_gamma   90.00
#
_symmetry.space_group_name_H-M   'P 1'
#
loop_
_entity.id
_entity.type
_entity.pdbx_description
1 polymer ?
#
loop_
_entity_poly.entity_id
_entity_poly.type
_entity_poly.pdbx_seq_one_letter_code
_entity_poly.pdbx_strand_id
1 'polypeptide(L)'
;MSRKFLIATTIAVSSSFIPFISNADDTATKSAPSTSSSSGEMSKDSWLNSMTPMLPDLICKGFMQDTDLKKRFDEIKMTYEKCVSLIPGSAKKCQDQIYASIPDKINSETAGTWGKTLGECIGKDFAEKYLIPK
;
A
#
# COMPACT_ATOMS: atom_id res chain seq x y z
N MET A 1 -64.13 -24.21 20.98
CA MET A 1 -63.65 -24.00 22.37
C MET A 1 -62.14 -24.23 22.39
N SER A 2 -61.38 -23.25 22.90
CA SER A 2 -60.16 -23.34 23.76
C SER A 2 -59.04 -24.35 23.41
N ARG A 3 -57.72 -24.05 23.51
CA ARG A 3 -56.93 -22.94 24.07
C ARG A 3 -55.48 -23.04 23.57
N LYS A 4 -54.80 -21.89 23.57
CA LYS A 4 -53.36 -21.65 23.30
C LYS A 4 -52.42 -22.44 24.21
N PHE A 5 -51.19 -22.73 23.73
CA PHE A 5 -49.95 -22.57 24.51
C PHE A 5 -48.76 -22.22 23.59
N LEU A 6 -47.97 -21.24 24.05
CA LEU A 6 -46.71 -20.73 23.50
C LEU A 6 -45.54 -21.64 23.87
N ILE A 7 -44.54 -21.84 22.99
CA ILE A 7 -43.15 -22.08 23.41
C ILE A 7 -42.20 -21.38 22.43
N ALA A 8 -41.48 -20.38 22.94
CA ALA A 8 -40.24 -19.85 22.38
C ALA A 8 -39.07 -20.76 22.81
N THR A 9 -38.09 -21.00 21.95
CA THR A 9 -36.79 -21.55 22.39
C THR A 9 -35.67 -21.09 21.47
N THR A 10 -34.67 -20.55 22.15
CA THR A 10 -33.44 -19.88 21.72
C THR A 10 -32.48 -20.82 21.00
N ILE A 11 -31.86 -20.35 19.91
CA ILE A 11 -30.77 -21.03 19.23
C ILE A 11 -29.50 -20.88 20.07
N ALA A 12 -29.03 -22.00 20.61
CA ALA A 12 -27.74 -22.12 21.27
C ALA A 12 -26.61 -22.04 20.23
N VAL A 13 -25.77 -21.01 20.32
CA VAL A 13 -24.47 -20.98 19.63
C VAL A 13 -23.47 -21.78 20.47
N SER A 14 -23.26 -23.02 20.05
CA SER A 14 -22.33 -23.97 20.65
C SER A 14 -20.88 -23.65 20.27
N SER A 15 -20.08 -23.39 21.29
CA SER A 15 -18.73 -23.90 21.57
C SER A 15 -17.69 -23.95 20.44
N SER A 16 -16.56 -23.28 20.67
CA SER A 16 -15.29 -24.00 20.89
C SER A 16 -14.09 -23.12 21.28
N PHE A 17 -13.54 -23.44 22.47
CA PHE A 17 -12.16 -23.29 22.96
C PHE A 17 -11.68 -21.94 23.55
N ILE A 18 -11.86 -21.86 24.87
CA ILE A 18 -11.04 -21.08 25.82
C ILE A 18 -9.80 -21.92 26.18
N PRO A 19 -8.62 -21.30 26.38
CA PRO A 19 -7.75 -21.72 27.47
C PRO A 19 -7.78 -20.69 28.59
N PHE A 20 -8.13 -21.18 29.78
CA PHE A 20 -8.08 -20.48 31.04
C PHE A 20 -6.62 -20.24 31.44
N ILE A 21 -6.31 -19.06 31.99
CA ILE A 21 -5.32 -18.93 33.07
C ILE A 21 -5.88 -17.94 34.11
N SER A 22 -6.17 -18.46 35.31
CA SER A 22 -6.32 -17.67 36.54
C SER A 22 -4.97 -17.11 36.97
N ASN A 23 -4.89 -15.82 37.25
CA ASN A 23 -4.02 -15.27 38.29
C ASN A 23 -4.77 -14.11 38.96
N ALA A 24 -5.02 -14.25 40.25
CA ALA A 24 -5.37 -13.15 41.13
C ALA A 24 -4.07 -12.72 41.82
N ASP A 25 -3.57 -11.52 41.50
CA ASP A 25 -2.76 -10.70 42.39
C ASP A 25 -2.78 -9.25 41.87
N ASP A 26 -3.01 -8.32 42.78
CA ASP A 26 -3.12 -6.88 42.59
C ASP A 26 -1.82 -6.25 42.09
N THR A 27 -1.94 -5.30 41.15
CA THR A 27 -1.15 -4.04 41.05
C THR A 27 -0.85 -3.66 39.59
N ALA A 28 -1.39 -2.49 39.22
CA ALA A 28 -0.96 -1.57 38.16
C ALA A 28 -1.03 -2.06 36.69
N THR A 29 -2.18 -1.77 36.07
CA THR A 29 -2.29 -1.07 34.78
C THR A 29 -1.27 -1.47 33.70
N LYS A 30 -1.45 -2.65 33.11
CA LYS A 30 -1.14 -2.84 31.68
C LYS A 30 -2.38 -2.44 30.89
N SER A 31 -2.51 -1.14 30.69
CA SER A 31 -3.44 -0.60 29.70
C SER A 31 -3.20 -1.32 28.38
N ALA A 32 -4.31 -1.72 27.76
CA ALA A 32 -4.48 -2.34 26.46
C ALA A 32 -3.39 -1.97 25.44
N PRO A 33 -3.12 -2.82 24.41
CA PRO A 33 -2.47 -2.32 23.21
C PRO A 33 -3.29 -1.11 22.80
N SER A 34 -2.69 0.06 22.98
CA SER A 34 -3.25 1.28 22.52
C SER A 34 -3.31 1.04 21.02
N THR A 35 -4.51 0.78 20.50
CA THR A 35 -4.81 1.14 19.13
C THR A 35 -4.53 2.63 19.10
N SER A 36 -3.26 2.97 18.89
CA SER A 36 -2.85 4.29 18.51
C SER A 36 -3.61 4.48 17.23
N SER A 37 -4.71 5.22 17.33
CA SER A 37 -5.14 6.14 16.31
C SER A 37 -3.91 6.93 15.91
N SER A 38 -3.05 6.34 15.06
CA SER A 38 -2.01 7.07 14.37
C SER A 38 -2.80 7.99 13.46
N SER A 39 -3.05 9.20 13.97
CA SER A 39 -3.32 10.37 13.14
C SER A 39 -2.45 10.21 11.90
N GLY A 40 -3.12 9.96 10.77
CA GLY A 40 -2.59 9.34 9.56
C GLY A 40 -1.54 10.19 8.85
N GLU A 41 -0.40 10.34 9.52
CA GLU A 41 0.78 11.08 9.09
C GLU A 41 2.02 10.24 9.39
N MET A 42 2.91 10.14 8.40
CA MET A 42 4.19 9.46 8.50
C MET A 42 5.31 10.41 8.04
N SER A 43 6.56 10.16 8.41
CA SER A 43 7.66 10.96 7.87
C SER A 43 7.85 10.71 6.38
N LYS A 44 8.39 11.69 5.65
CA LYS A 44 8.74 11.53 4.22
C LYS A 44 9.62 10.31 3.95
N ASP A 45 10.58 10.03 4.84
CA ASP A 45 11.47 8.87 4.72
C ASP A 45 10.71 7.56 4.87
N SER A 46 9.81 7.48 5.86
CA SER A 46 8.98 6.30 6.07
C SER A 46 8.04 6.07 4.88
N TRP A 47 7.48 7.15 4.34
CA TRP A 47 6.61 7.10 3.15
C TRP A 47 7.38 6.58 1.93
N LEU A 48 8.56 7.15 1.65
CA LEU A 48 9.42 6.71 0.55
C LEU A 48 9.88 5.26 0.70
N ASN A 49 10.27 4.84 1.90
CA ASN A 49 10.68 3.46 2.17
C ASN A 49 9.54 2.46 1.96
N SER A 50 8.31 2.87 2.23
CA SER A 50 7.12 2.04 1.99
C SER A 50 6.75 1.99 0.50
N MET A 51 6.89 3.11 -0.21
CA MET A 51 6.50 3.24 -1.61
C MET A 51 7.49 2.61 -2.58
N THR A 52 8.79 2.83 -2.36
CA THR A 52 9.88 2.44 -3.27
C THR A 52 9.83 0.99 -3.76
N PRO A 53 9.63 -0.04 -2.90
CA PRO A 53 9.57 -1.42 -3.36
C PRO A 53 8.35 -1.74 -4.24
N MET A 54 7.28 -0.93 -4.17
CA MET A 54 6.07 -1.13 -4.96
C MET A 54 6.15 -0.47 -6.36
N LEU A 55 7.01 0.54 -6.52
CA LEU A 55 7.11 1.32 -7.75
C LEU A 55 7.39 0.47 -9.01
N PRO A 56 8.34 -0.48 -9.01
CA PRO A 56 8.62 -1.27 -10.21
C PRO A 56 7.38 -2.00 -10.74
N ASP A 57 6.64 -2.66 -9.86
CA ASP A 57 5.44 -3.41 -10.23
C ASP A 57 4.32 -2.48 -10.73
N LEU A 58 4.04 -1.40 -9.99
CA LEU A 58 2.98 -0.44 -10.33
C LEU A 58 3.24 0.29 -11.65
N ILE A 59 4.47 0.76 -11.87
CA ILE A 59 4.82 1.50 -13.09
C ILE A 59 4.77 0.59 -14.32
N CYS A 60 5.37 -0.61 -14.23
CA CYS A 60 5.37 -1.55 -15.35
C CYS A 60 3.95 -2.02 -15.67
N LYS A 61 3.10 -2.27 -14.67
CA LYS A 61 1.67 -2.55 -14.90
C LYS A 61 0.96 -1.39 -15.57
N GLY A 62 1.20 -0.15 -15.13
CA GLY A 62 0.65 1.05 -15.77
C GLY A 62 0.98 1.13 -17.26
N PHE A 63 2.24 0.87 -17.63
CA PHE A 63 2.65 0.82 -19.03
C PHE A 63 2.00 -0.30 -19.84
N MET A 64 1.77 -1.47 -19.23
CA MET A 64 1.11 -2.59 -19.91
C MET A 64 -0.41 -2.40 -20.05
N GLN A 65 -1.02 -1.60 -19.17
CA GLN A 65 -2.45 -1.28 -19.21
C GLN A 65 -2.77 -0.14 -20.18
N ASP A 66 -1.78 0.72 -20.47
CA ASP A 66 -1.91 1.75 -21.50
C ASP A 66 -1.62 1.16 -22.90
N THR A 67 -2.57 1.27 -23.81
CA THR A 67 -2.47 0.66 -25.15
C THR A 67 -1.29 1.21 -25.96
N ASP A 68 -1.00 2.50 -25.86
CA ASP A 68 0.05 3.15 -26.64
C ASP A 68 1.44 2.80 -26.09
N LEU A 69 1.59 2.82 -24.76
CA LEU A 69 2.84 2.44 -24.10
C LEU A 69 3.10 0.94 -24.23
N LYS A 70 2.05 0.10 -24.15
CA LYS A 70 2.15 -1.33 -24.40
C LYS A 70 2.64 -1.62 -25.81
N LYS A 71 2.14 -0.90 -26.82
CA LYS A 71 2.63 -1.05 -28.20
C LYS A 71 4.12 -0.77 -28.30
N ARG A 72 4.63 0.27 -27.62
CA ARG A 72 6.07 0.56 -27.57
C ARG A 72 6.86 -0.54 -26.87
N PHE A 73 6.35 -1.06 -25.76
CA PHE A 73 6.94 -2.22 -25.07
C PHE A 73 7.08 -3.42 -26.00
N ASP A 74 6.03 -3.75 -26.75
CA ASP A 74 6.03 -4.89 -27.66
C ASP A 74 6.98 -4.66 -28.86
N GLU A 75 7.02 -3.45 -29.43
CA GLU A 75 7.91 -3.07 -30.53
C GLU A 75 9.41 -3.24 -30.17
N ILE A 76 9.79 -2.81 -28.96
CA ILE A 76 11.18 -2.91 -28.49
C ILE A 76 11.49 -4.23 -27.76
N LYS A 77 10.52 -5.15 -27.69
CA LYS A 77 10.61 -6.43 -26.95
C LYS A 77 10.98 -6.25 -25.47
N MET A 78 10.44 -5.20 -24.84
CA MET A 78 10.56 -4.97 -23.40
C MET A 78 9.68 -5.97 -22.65
N THR A 79 10.28 -6.88 -21.87
CA THR A 79 9.51 -7.76 -21.00
C THR A 79 9.16 -7.07 -19.69
N TYR A 80 8.17 -7.61 -18.98
CA TYR A 80 7.77 -7.12 -17.67
C TYR A 80 8.94 -7.19 -16.66
N GLU A 81 9.66 -8.31 -16.65
CA GLU A 81 10.81 -8.54 -15.76
C GLU A 81 11.94 -7.55 -16.08
N LYS A 82 12.15 -7.27 -17.37
CA LYS A 82 13.14 -6.27 -17.78
C LYS A 82 12.74 -4.88 -17.31
N CYS A 83 11.47 -4.50 -17.47
CA CYS A 83 10.95 -3.23 -16.95
C CYS A 83 11.17 -3.12 -15.43
N VAL A 84 10.72 -4.13 -14.66
CA VAL A 84 10.87 -4.15 -13.19
C VAL A 84 12.34 -4.02 -12.77
N SER A 85 13.26 -4.66 -13.49
CA SER A 85 14.71 -4.57 -13.20
C SER A 85 15.31 -3.18 -13.48
N LEU A 86 14.70 -2.40 -14.38
CA LEU A 86 15.21 -1.11 -14.83
C LEU A 86 14.60 0.08 -14.07
N ILE A 87 13.37 -0.06 -13.56
CA ILE A 87 12.68 1.00 -12.79
C ILE A 87 13.50 1.52 -11.59
N PRO A 88 14.21 0.71 -10.78
CA PRO A 88 14.97 1.21 -9.64
C PRO A 88 15.94 2.36 -9.97
N GLY A 89 16.53 2.35 -11.17
CA GLY A 89 17.41 3.44 -11.63
C GLY A 89 16.67 4.77 -11.82
N SER A 90 15.47 4.73 -12.40
CA SER A 90 14.58 5.88 -12.56
C SER A 90 13.96 6.31 -11.24
N ALA A 91 13.55 5.34 -10.41
CA ALA A 91 12.97 5.58 -9.08
C ALA A 91 13.93 6.35 -8.18
N LYS A 92 15.19 5.89 -8.08
CA LYS A 92 16.21 6.59 -7.28
C LYS A 92 16.45 8.02 -7.78
N LYS A 93 16.62 8.20 -9.10
CA LYS A 93 16.80 9.54 -9.69
C LYS A 93 15.63 10.47 -9.35
N CYS A 94 14.39 10.00 -9.51
CA CYS A 94 13.20 10.79 -9.26
C CYS A 94 13.01 11.08 -7.78
N GLN A 95 13.25 10.11 -6.90
CA GLN A 95 13.27 10.32 -5.45
C GLN A 95 14.25 11.42 -5.08
N ASP A 96 15.51 11.33 -5.53
CA ASP A 96 16.54 12.34 -5.26
C ASP A 96 16.13 13.74 -5.77
N GLN A 97 15.43 13.84 -6.90
CA GLN A 97 14.95 15.11 -7.47
C GLN A 97 13.81 15.75 -6.67
N ILE A 98 12.88 14.95 -6.16
CA ILE A 98 11.68 15.49 -5.49
C ILE A 98 11.86 15.58 -3.97
N TYR A 99 12.82 14.87 -3.38
CA TYR A 99 12.96 14.69 -1.93
C TYR A 99 12.96 16.02 -1.16
N ALA A 100 13.68 17.02 -1.66
CA ALA A 100 13.76 18.35 -1.03
C ALA A 100 12.43 19.11 -1.04
N SER A 101 11.53 18.77 -1.96
CA SER A 101 10.21 19.40 -2.10
C SER A 101 9.14 18.67 -1.29
N ILE A 102 9.38 17.42 -0.88
CA ILE A 102 8.44 16.64 -0.08
C ILE A 102 8.40 17.23 1.34
N PRO A 103 7.21 17.52 1.91
CA PRO A 103 7.08 17.97 3.29
C PRO A 103 7.58 16.90 4.26
N ASP A 104 8.12 17.30 5.41
CA ASP A 104 8.68 16.35 6.39
C ASP A 104 7.66 15.32 6.89
N LYS A 105 6.38 15.68 6.86
CA LYS A 105 5.25 14.79 7.17
C LYS A 105 4.34 14.63 5.97
N ILE A 106 3.95 13.38 5.74
CA ILE A 106 3.05 12.94 4.68
C ILE A 106 1.81 12.35 5.32
N ASN A 107 0.66 12.88 4.94
CA ASN A 107 -0.66 12.37 5.31
C ASN A 107 -1.34 11.70 4.11
N SER A 108 -2.52 11.11 4.29
CA SER A 108 -3.24 10.40 3.22
C SER A 108 -3.50 11.26 1.96
N GLU A 109 -3.77 12.55 2.13
CA GLU A 109 -4.03 13.48 1.01
C GLU A 109 -2.74 13.81 0.23
N THR A 110 -1.69 14.18 0.95
CA THR A 110 -0.39 14.52 0.37
C THR A 110 0.32 13.29 -0.20
N ALA A 111 0.11 12.09 0.38
CA ALA A 111 0.66 10.82 -0.11
C ALA A 111 0.21 10.53 -1.55
N GLY A 112 -1.06 10.75 -1.87
CA GLY A 112 -1.58 10.56 -3.23
C GLY A 112 -0.94 11.54 -4.22
N THR A 113 -0.80 12.80 -3.81
CA THR A 113 -0.16 13.85 -4.63
C THR A 113 1.30 13.51 -4.93
N TRP A 114 2.09 13.22 -3.90
CA TRP A 114 3.51 12.89 -4.07
C TRP A 114 3.73 11.54 -4.73
N GLY A 115 2.85 10.56 -4.50
CA GLY A 115 2.87 9.27 -5.20
C GLY A 115 2.66 9.44 -6.71
N LYS A 116 1.72 10.31 -7.09
CA LYS A 116 1.51 10.68 -8.50
C LYS A 116 2.73 11.40 -9.08
N THR A 117 3.25 12.43 -8.40
CA THR A 117 4.44 13.17 -8.86
C THR A 117 5.65 12.25 -9.05
N LEU A 118 5.89 11.35 -8.10
CA LEU A 118 6.97 10.36 -8.20
C LEU A 118 6.74 9.41 -9.38
N GLY A 119 5.51 8.89 -9.54
CA GLY A 119 5.16 8.00 -10.64
C GLY A 119 5.30 8.65 -12.02
N GLU A 120 4.87 9.90 -12.18
CA GLU A 120 5.00 10.66 -13.43
C GLU A 120 6.47 10.91 -13.78
N CYS A 121 7.29 11.28 -12.80
CA CYS A 121 8.73 11.45 -13.00
C CYS A 121 9.38 10.14 -13.50
N ILE A 122 9.08 9.02 -12.81
CA ILE A 122 9.64 7.71 -13.15
C ILE A 122 9.18 7.30 -14.55
N GLY A 123 7.88 7.47 -14.82
CA GLY A 123 7.28 7.11 -16.09
C GLY A 123 7.94 7.83 -17.26
N LYS A 124 8.12 9.14 -17.13
CA LYS A 124 8.79 9.97 -18.13
C LYS A 124 10.26 9.60 -18.32
N ASP A 125 11.03 9.50 -17.23
CA ASP A 125 12.45 9.16 -17.30
C ASP A 125 12.68 7.77 -17.91
N PHE A 126 11.81 6.79 -17.57
CA PHE A 126 11.87 5.46 -18.15
C PHE A 126 11.54 5.48 -19.65
N ALA A 127 10.48 6.20 -20.04
CA ALA A 127 10.06 6.29 -21.44
C ALA A 127 11.15 6.92 -22.32
N GLU A 128 11.74 8.03 -21.88
CA GLU A 128 12.84 8.70 -22.60
C GLU A 128 14.09 7.82 -22.74
N LYS A 129 14.36 6.96 -21.76
CA LYS A 129 15.53 6.08 -21.78
C LYS A 129 15.35 4.86 -22.66
N TYR A 130 14.16 4.26 -22.65
CA TYR A 130 13.96 2.91 -23.16
C TYR A 130 12.84 2.79 -24.18
N LEU A 131 11.78 3.60 -24.11
CA LEU A 131 10.59 3.45 -24.95
C LEU A 131 10.60 4.31 -26.20
N ILE A 132 11.29 5.45 -26.15
CA ILE A 132 11.39 6.39 -27.27
C ILE A 132 12.68 6.08 -28.05
N PRO A 133 12.59 5.73 -29.34
CA PRO A 133 13.78 5.56 -30.19
C PRO A 133 14.50 6.91 -30.34
N LYS A 134 15.83 6.86 -30.33
CA LYS A 134 16.72 8.02 -30.47
C LYS A 134 17.09 8.29 -31.92
#